data_AF-A0A7H2QLY1-F1
#
_entry.id   AF-A0A7H2QLY1-F1
#
_cell.length_a   1.000
_cell.length_b   1.000
_cell.length_c   1.000
_cell.angle_alpha   90.00
_cell.angle_beta   90.00
_cell.angle_gamma   90.00
#
_symmetry.space_group_name_H-M   'P 1'
#
loop_
_entity.id
_entity.type
_entity.pdbx_description
1 polymer ?
#
loop_
_entity_poly.entity_id
_entity_poly.type
_entity_poly.pdbx_seq_one_letter_code
_entity_poly.pdbx_strand_id
1 'polypeptide(L)'
;MFINALSSFLEKLASKEELDEWYLSTFIDENVYSLLPAEAFEFSSHVIKLLKDEAQSDCAYELLTILLALQHQSDTTQVPEILKNSPNFFDEIIKKNPEKYILNLAHELAQIYLIKIKLVKSCS
;
A
#
# COMPACT_ATOMS: atom_id res chain seq x y z
N MET A 1 0.99 -17.44 -4.50
CA MET A 1 0.65 -16.93 -5.84
C MET A 1 0.75 -15.40 -5.85
N PHE A 2 0.05 -14.70 -4.95
CA PHE A 2 0.14 -13.23 -4.81
C PHE A 2 1.56 -12.67 -4.68
N ILE A 3 2.38 -13.18 -3.75
CA ILE A 3 3.76 -12.66 -3.53
C ILE A 3 4.59 -12.70 -4.82
N ASN A 4 4.56 -13.81 -5.56
CA ASN A 4 5.30 -13.94 -6.82
C ASN A 4 4.75 -13.00 -7.91
N ALA A 5 3.42 -12.82 -7.95
CA ALA A 5 2.79 -11.88 -8.87
C ALA A 5 3.18 -10.44 -8.52
N LEU A 6 3.18 -10.07 -7.24
CA LEU A 6 3.60 -8.77 -6.76
C LEU A 6 5.09 -8.51 -7.06
N SER A 7 5.97 -9.48 -6.84
CA SER A 7 7.39 -9.34 -7.22
C SER A 7 7.54 -9.11 -8.72
N SER A 8 6.89 -9.93 -9.56
CA SER A 8 6.91 -9.75 -11.02
C SER A 8 6.36 -8.39 -11.44
N PHE A 9 5.30 -7.92 -10.77
CA PHE A 9 4.69 -6.62 -11.02
C PHE A 9 5.67 -5.47 -10.71
N LEU A 10 6.33 -5.52 -9.55
CA LEU A 10 7.33 -4.50 -9.16
C LEU A 10 8.54 -4.51 -10.10
N GLU A 11 9.00 -5.68 -10.55
CA GLU A 11 10.05 -5.79 -11.56
C GLU A 11 9.64 -5.11 -12.88
N LYS A 12 8.37 -5.28 -13.30
CA LYS A 12 7.82 -4.62 -14.49
C LYS A 12 7.72 -3.10 -14.31
N LEU A 13 7.37 -2.59 -13.13
CA LEU A 13 7.40 -1.15 -12.86
C LEU A 13 8.82 -0.58 -12.99
N ALA A 14 9.81 -1.32 -12.48
CA ALA A 14 11.21 -0.91 -12.52
C ALA A 14 11.82 -0.95 -13.94
N SER A 15 11.30 -1.80 -14.84
CA SER A 15 11.84 -1.96 -16.19
C SER A 15 11.54 -0.78 -17.14
N LYS A 16 10.70 0.19 -16.71
CA LYS A 16 10.24 1.33 -17.53
C LYS A 16 9.57 0.90 -18.84
N GLU A 17 9.05 -0.31 -18.89
CA GLU A 17 8.18 -0.74 -19.96
C GLU A 17 6.92 0.13 -19.97
N GLU A 18 6.33 0.31 -21.16
CA GLU A 18 5.07 1.01 -21.29
C GLU A 18 3.98 0.22 -20.56
N LEU A 19 3.45 0.82 -19.50
CA LEU A 19 2.34 0.27 -18.72
C LEU A 19 1.04 0.73 -19.39
N ASP A 20 0.12 -0.21 -19.59
CA ASP A 20 -1.22 0.13 -20.01
C ASP A 20 -1.96 0.92 -18.91
N GLU A 21 -2.95 1.72 -19.27
CA GLU A 21 -3.71 2.55 -18.33
C GLU A 21 -4.43 1.74 -17.22
N TRP A 22 -4.59 0.44 -17.43
CA TRP A 22 -5.30 -0.49 -16.54
C TRP A 22 -4.34 -1.43 -15.80
N TYR A 23 -3.03 -1.21 -15.83
CA TYR A 23 -2.03 -2.13 -15.28
C TYR A 23 -2.32 -2.47 -13.80
N LEU A 24 -2.64 -1.45 -13.00
CA LEU A 24 -2.86 -1.58 -11.57
C LEU A 24 -4.24 -2.18 -11.26
N SER A 25 -5.29 -1.78 -11.97
CA SER A 25 -6.62 -2.36 -11.79
C SER A 25 -6.64 -3.84 -12.20
N THR A 26 -6.00 -4.17 -13.33
CA THR A 26 -5.86 -5.56 -13.80
C THR A 26 -5.11 -6.40 -12.77
N PHE A 27 -4.00 -5.87 -12.21
CA PHE A 27 -3.29 -6.56 -11.14
C PHE A 27 -4.18 -6.85 -9.93
N ILE A 28 -4.96 -5.86 -9.48
CA ILE A 28 -5.87 -5.99 -8.34
C ILE A 28 -6.97 -7.02 -8.62
N ASP A 29 -7.63 -6.94 -9.77
CA ASP A 29 -8.73 -7.84 -10.13
C ASP A 29 -8.26 -9.30 -10.17
N GLU A 30 -7.08 -9.55 -10.76
CA GLU A 30 -6.54 -10.89 -10.92
C GLU A 30 -5.94 -11.45 -9.62
N ASN A 31 -5.27 -10.62 -8.82
CA ASN A 31 -4.40 -11.09 -7.74
C ASN A 31 -4.89 -10.73 -6.33
N VAL A 32 -5.75 -9.73 -6.18
CA VAL A 32 -6.29 -9.30 -4.88
C VAL A 32 -7.70 -9.82 -4.69
N TYR A 33 -8.63 -9.57 -5.61
CA TYR A 33 -10.03 -9.96 -5.44
C TYR A 33 -10.29 -11.47 -5.53
N SER A 34 -9.31 -12.23 -6.00
CA SER A 34 -9.32 -13.70 -5.98
C SER A 34 -8.92 -14.30 -4.63
N LEU A 35 -8.39 -13.50 -3.70
CA LEU A 35 -7.90 -13.97 -2.40
C LEU A 35 -9.05 -14.24 -1.42
N LEU A 36 -8.85 -15.21 -0.52
CA LEU A 36 -9.69 -15.31 0.66
C LEU A 36 -9.44 -14.13 1.61
N PRO A 37 -10.43 -13.69 2.40
CA PRO A 37 -10.26 -12.57 3.33
C PRO A 37 -9.07 -12.72 4.29
N ALA A 38 -8.84 -13.94 4.80
CA ALA A 38 -7.70 -14.23 5.66
C ALA A 38 -6.34 -14.07 4.94
N GLU A 39 -6.26 -14.47 3.67
CA GLU A 39 -5.04 -14.32 2.86
C GLU A 39 -4.78 -12.85 2.53
N ALA A 40 -5.83 -12.08 2.20
CA ALA A 40 -5.72 -10.65 1.95
C ALA A 40 -5.22 -9.90 3.20
N PHE A 41 -5.70 -10.28 4.39
CA PHE A 41 -5.18 -9.77 5.65
C PHE A 41 -3.70 -10.10 5.87
N GLU A 42 -3.31 -11.36 5.61
CA GLU A 42 -1.92 -11.80 5.75
C GLU A 42 -0.99 -11.02 4.79
N PHE A 43 -1.38 -10.91 3.52
CA PHE A 43 -0.59 -10.21 2.50
C PHE A 43 -0.54 -8.69 2.69
N SER A 44 -1.49 -8.09 3.40
CA SER A 44 -1.38 -6.68 3.82
C SER A 44 -0.08 -6.44 4.58
N SER A 45 0.31 -7.37 5.47
CA SER A 45 1.58 -7.27 6.21
C SER A 45 2.81 -7.37 5.30
N HIS A 46 2.71 -8.09 4.18
CA HIS A 46 3.78 -8.19 3.20
C HIS A 46 3.95 -6.87 2.43
N VAL A 47 2.84 -6.28 1.97
CA VAL A 47 2.86 -4.98 1.28
C VAL A 47 3.36 -3.86 2.20
N ILE A 48 2.97 -3.86 3.48
CA ILE A 48 3.49 -2.88 4.45
C ILE A 48 5.01 -3.02 4.64
N LYS A 49 5.57 -4.24 4.60
CA LYS A 49 7.03 -4.43 4.66
C LYS A 49 7.71 -3.81 3.44
N LEU A 50 7.15 -3.99 2.25
CA LEU A 50 7.67 -3.41 1.02
C LEU A 50 7.62 -1.88 1.03
N LEU A 51 6.53 -1.29 1.54
CA LEU A 51 6.42 0.17 1.71
C LEU A 51 7.46 0.76 2.69
N LYS A 52 8.03 -0.04 3.60
CA LYS A 52 9.13 0.38 4.48
C LYS A 52 10.51 0.25 3.81
N ASP A 53 10.61 -0.50 2.72
CA ASP A 53 11.84 -0.70 1.98
C ASP A 53 12.11 0.51 1.08
N GLU A 54 13.27 1.15 1.26
CA GLU A 54 13.65 2.32 0.46
C GLU A 54 13.84 1.98 -1.01
N ALA A 55 14.13 0.71 -1.35
CA ALA A 55 14.19 0.25 -2.73
C ALA A 55 12.85 0.35 -3.47
N GLN A 56 11.73 0.53 -2.75
CA GLN A 56 10.38 0.57 -3.30
C GLN A 56 9.72 1.95 -3.21
N SER A 57 10.48 3.01 -2.93
CA SER A 57 9.93 4.38 -2.77
C SER A 57 9.17 4.85 -4.00
N ASP A 58 9.65 4.50 -5.19
CA ASP A 58 9.07 4.93 -6.46
C ASP A 58 7.74 4.22 -6.78
N CYS A 59 7.43 3.14 -6.05
CA CYS A 59 6.20 2.36 -6.18
C CYS A 59 5.22 2.63 -5.04
N ALA A 60 5.40 3.72 -4.28
CA ALA A 60 4.56 4.02 -3.11
C ALA A 60 3.08 4.12 -3.47
N TYR A 61 2.75 4.71 -4.61
CA TYR A 61 1.37 4.83 -5.07
C TYR A 61 0.72 3.47 -5.32
N GLU A 62 1.37 2.61 -6.10
CA GLU A 62 0.90 1.27 -6.43
C GLU A 62 0.74 0.43 -5.17
N LEU A 63 1.76 0.42 -4.31
CA LEU A 63 1.75 -0.36 -3.08
C LEU A 63 0.68 0.11 -2.10
N LEU A 64 0.43 1.42 -1.96
CA LEU A 64 -0.67 1.93 -1.14
C LEU A 64 -2.03 1.56 -1.72
N THR A 65 -2.18 1.61 -3.04
CA THR A 65 -3.43 1.22 -3.71
C THR A 65 -3.71 -0.27 -3.54
N ILE A 66 -2.68 -1.11 -3.70
CA ILE A 66 -2.77 -2.56 -3.44
C ILE A 66 -3.09 -2.83 -1.97
N LEU A 67 -2.47 -2.09 -1.04
CA LEU A 67 -2.76 -2.21 0.40
C LEU A 67 -4.22 -1.87 0.72
N LEU A 68 -4.77 -0.82 0.09
CA LEU A 68 -6.18 -0.45 0.24
C LEU A 68 -7.11 -1.54 -0.29
N ALA A 69 -6.82 -2.10 -1.47
CA ALA A 69 -7.58 -3.20 -2.03
C ALA A 69 -7.52 -4.46 -1.16
N LEU A 70 -6.34 -4.81 -0.63
CA LEU A 70 -6.17 -5.92 0.31
C LEU A 70 -6.95 -5.69 1.61
N GLN A 71 -6.96 -4.46 2.13
CA GLN A 71 -7.74 -4.15 3.32
C GLN A 71 -9.24 -4.33 3.06
N HIS A 72 -9.76 -3.83 1.95
CA HIS A 72 -11.17 -4.05 1.60
C HIS A 72 -11.50 -5.53 1.41
N GLN A 73 -10.63 -6.27 0.71
CA GLN A 73 -10.81 -7.72 0.49
C GLN A 73 -10.75 -8.53 1.80
N SER A 74 -9.97 -8.06 2.77
CA SER A 74 -9.80 -8.75 4.05
C SER A 74 -11.05 -8.74 4.94
N ASP A 75 -12.02 -7.88 4.64
CA ASP A 75 -13.29 -7.72 5.37
C ASP A 75 -13.09 -7.68 6.90
N THR A 76 -12.08 -6.93 7.34
CA THR A 76 -11.73 -6.84 8.75
C THR A 76 -11.30 -5.44 9.17
N THR A 77 -11.54 -5.15 10.45
CA THR A 77 -11.08 -3.95 11.14
C THR A 77 -9.79 -4.22 11.93
N GLN A 78 -9.20 -5.41 11.80
CA GLN A 78 -7.94 -5.72 12.48
C GLN A 78 -6.80 -4.88 11.92
N VAL A 79 -5.93 -4.42 12.83
CA VAL A 79 -4.71 -3.69 12.46
C VAL A 79 -3.55 -4.67 12.35
N PRO A 80 -2.85 -4.74 11.20
CA PRO A 80 -1.62 -5.52 11.06
C PRO A 80 -0.59 -5.20 12.15
N GLU A 81 0.02 -6.24 12.73
CA GLU A 81 0.93 -6.10 13.86
C GLU A 81 2.14 -5.20 13.55
N ILE A 82 2.60 -5.20 12.30
CA ILE A 82 3.69 -4.34 11.82
C ILE A 82 3.35 -2.84 11.97
N LEU A 83 2.08 -2.46 11.81
CA LEU A 83 1.63 -1.09 11.96
C LEU A 83 1.47 -0.69 13.43
N LYS A 84 1.03 -1.62 14.29
CA LYS A 84 1.02 -1.38 15.75
C LYS A 84 2.41 -1.07 16.28
N ASN A 85 3.42 -1.75 15.75
CA ASN A 85 4.82 -1.54 16.10
C ASN A 85 5.47 -0.33 15.37
N SER A 86 4.77 0.30 14.42
CA SER A 86 5.26 1.43 13.62
C SER A 86 4.20 2.54 13.56
N PRO A 87 3.85 3.19 14.69
CA PRO A 87 2.73 4.13 14.76
C PRO A 87 2.91 5.40 13.91
N ASN A 88 4.14 5.69 13.46
CA ASN A 88 4.50 6.81 12.60
C ASN A 88 4.63 6.40 11.12
N PHE A 89 4.25 5.17 10.74
CA PHE A 89 4.43 4.65 9.38
C PHE A 89 3.83 5.58 8.30
N PHE A 90 2.57 5.99 8.46
CA PHE A 90 1.93 6.88 7.48
C PHE A 90 2.51 8.30 7.51
N ASP A 91 3.02 8.78 8.66
CA ASP A 91 3.73 10.07 8.73
C ASP A 91 5.01 10.04 7.89
N GLU A 92 5.73 8.91 7.90
CA GLU A 92 6.95 8.72 7.10
C GLU A 92 6.65 8.66 5.60
N ILE A 93 5.62 7.91 5.20
CA ILE A 93 5.16 7.85 3.81
C ILE A 93 4.80 9.24 3.28
N ILE A 94 4.01 10.00 4.03
CA ILE A 94 3.57 11.36 3.69
C ILE A 94 4.75 12.32 3.54
N LYS A 95 5.77 12.20 4.40
CA LYS A 95 6.97 13.05 4.32
C LYS A 95 7.83 12.74 3.10
N LYS A 96 7.91 11.47 2.70
CA LYS A 96 8.70 11.04 1.55
C LYS A 96 7.99 11.31 0.21
N ASN A 97 6.66 11.38 0.21
CA ASN A 97 5.83 11.48 -0.99
C ASN A 97 4.85 12.67 -0.88
N PRO A 98 5.23 13.88 -1.36
CA PRO A 98 4.41 15.08 -1.24
C PRO A 98 3.19 15.11 -2.18
N GLU A 99 3.06 14.13 -3.08
CA GLU A 99 2.02 14.07 -4.09
C GLU A 99 0.63 13.89 -3.46
N LYS A 100 -0.30 14.79 -3.80
CA LYS A 100 -1.64 14.84 -3.20
C LYS A 100 -2.40 13.51 -3.24
N TYR A 101 -2.24 12.73 -4.31
CA TYR A 101 -2.92 11.43 -4.43
C TYR A 101 -2.34 10.38 -3.47
N ILE A 102 -1.02 10.38 -3.23
CA ILE A 102 -0.40 9.54 -2.19
C ILE A 102 -0.82 10.00 -0.80
N LEU A 103 -0.86 11.31 -0.55
CA LEU A 103 -1.32 11.87 0.72
C LEU A 103 -2.76 11.44 1.05
N ASN A 104 -3.65 11.46 0.05
CA ASN A 104 -5.03 11.03 0.24
C ASN A 104 -5.12 9.54 0.60
N LEU A 105 -4.42 8.67 -0.14
CA LEU A 105 -4.37 7.24 0.13
C LEU A 105 -3.80 6.92 1.52
N ALA A 106 -2.71 7.59 1.91
CA ALA A 106 -2.11 7.41 3.22
C ALA A 106 -3.05 7.84 4.36
N HIS A 107 -3.80 8.95 4.19
CA HIS A 107 -4.80 9.37 5.16
C HIS A 107 -5.98 8.39 5.25
N GLU A 108 -6.47 7.89 4.11
CA GLU A 108 -7.55 6.90 4.07
C GLU A 108 -7.16 5.61 4.80
N LEU A 109 -6.00 5.04 4.45
CA LEU A 109 -5.47 3.86 5.11
C LEU A 109 -5.22 4.08 6.61
N ALA A 110 -4.72 5.25 7.00
CA ALA A 110 -4.54 5.58 8.41
C ALA A 110 -5.87 5.65 9.17
N GLN A 111 -6.93 6.19 8.55
CA GLN A 111 -8.27 6.20 9.14
C GLN A 111 -8.81 4.77 9.30
N ILE A 112 -8.70 3.96 8.26
CA ILE A 112 -9.13 2.55 8.24
C ILE A 112 -8.44 1.75 9.36
N TYR A 113 -7.12 1.89 9.49
CA TYR A 113 -6.33 1.20 10.53
C TYR A 113 -6.32 1.91 11.88
N LEU A 114 -7.09 3.00 12.05
CA LEU A 114 -7.19 3.79 13.29
C LEU A 114 -5.82 4.32 13.78
N ILE A 115 -4.92 4.64 12.84
CA ILE A 115 -3.60 5.20 13.12
C ILE A 115 -3.67 6.72 13.02
N LYS A 116 -3.17 7.41 14.06
CA LYS A 116 -3.13 8.87 14.09
C LYS A 116 -1.96 9.39 13.26
N ILE A 117 -2.26 10.14 12.20
CA ILE A 117 -1.27 10.95 11.49
C ILE A 117 -1.07 12.26 12.23
N LYS A 118 0.18 12.61 12.49
CA LYS A 118 0.55 13.92 13.04
C LYS A 118 0.64 14.89 11.89
N LEU A 119 -0.40 15.71 11.71
CA LEU A 119 -0.39 16.81 10.75
C LEU A 119 0.90 17.63 10.92
N VAL A 120 1.79 17.53 9.93
CA VAL A 120 2.89 18.48 9.80
C VAL A 120 2.22 19.80 9.44
N LYS A 121 2.20 20.75 10.38
CA LYS A 121 1.84 22.13 10.06
C LYS A 121 2.79 22.57 8.95
N SER A 122 2.29 22.68 7.73
CA SER A 122 2.94 23.43 6.68
C SER A 122 2.97 24.88 7.16
N CYS A 123 4.13 25.31 7.69
CA CYS A 123 4.39 26.73 7.87
C CYS A 123 4.31 27.35 6.47
N SER A 124 3.20 28.05 6.23
CA SER A 124 3.02 28.99 5.12
C SER A 124 3.20 30.39 5.67
#